data_AF-A0A7G8HJF9-F1
#
_entry.id   AF-A0A7G8HJF9-F1
#
_cell.length_a   1.000
_cell.length_b   1.000
_cell.length_c   1.000
_cell.angle_alpha   90.00
_cell.angle_beta   90.00
_cell.angle_gamma   90.00
#
_symmetry.space_group_name_H-M   'P 1'
#
loop_
_entity.id
_entity.type
_entity.pdbx_description
1 polymer ?
#
loop_
_entity_poly.entity_id
_entity_poly.type
_entity_poly.pdbx_seq_one_letter_code
_entity_poly.pdbx_strand_id
1 'polypeptide(L)'
;MDRNHLERCIDSQTPTSEAESPFVSLEAEIPEVLYEGMKSFIGSNPSWDQYQVMSSALAQFLFQNGCSEKAVTQRYLDDLFSRSRSQA
;
A
#
# COMPACT_ATOMS: atom_id res chain seq x y z
N MET A 1 -33.25 -42.18 8.51
CA MET A 1 -33.72 -41.21 7.51
C MET A 1 -32.51 -40.72 6.79
N ASP A 2 -32.29 -41.30 5.62
CA ASP A 2 -31.16 -41.11 4.74
C ASP A 2 -31.18 -39.76 3.99
N ARG A 3 -29.97 -39.40 3.53
CA ARG A 3 -29.67 -38.67 2.28
C ARG A 3 -29.78 -37.15 2.24
N ASN A 4 -28.60 -36.52 2.30
CA ASN A 4 -27.99 -35.81 1.17
C ASN A 4 -28.96 -35.06 0.23
N HIS A 5 -29.08 -33.73 0.37
CA HIS A 5 -29.64 -32.92 -0.71
C HIS A 5 -29.26 -31.43 -0.75
N LEU A 6 -28.00 -31.07 -0.47
CA LEU A 6 -27.56 -29.74 -0.93
C LEU A 6 -26.08 -29.68 -1.31
N GLU A 7 -25.63 -30.66 -2.08
CA GLU A 7 -24.67 -30.35 -3.14
C GLU A 7 -25.48 -30.01 -4.41
N ARG A 8 -25.48 -28.73 -4.78
CA ARG A 8 -25.68 -28.36 -6.18
C ARG A 8 -24.92 -27.07 -6.48
N CYS A 9 -23.71 -27.30 -6.97
CA CYS A 9 -23.05 -26.53 -8.03
C CYS A 9 -22.86 -25.04 -7.74
N ILE A 10 -21.67 -24.66 -7.31
CA ILE A 10 -20.72 -23.89 -8.14
C ILE A 10 -19.33 -24.31 -7.69
N ASP A 11 -18.87 -25.46 -8.21
CA ASP A 11 -17.46 -25.59 -8.52
C ASP A 11 -17.37 -25.17 -9.99
N SER A 12 -16.81 -23.99 -10.19
CA SER A 12 -16.40 -23.52 -11.51
C SER A 12 -15.09 -22.82 -11.28
N GLN A 13 -14.03 -23.63 -11.33
CA GLN A 13 -12.71 -23.19 -11.72
C GLN A 13 -12.82 -22.13 -12.82
N THR A 14 -12.45 -20.89 -12.49
CA THR A 14 -11.86 -19.98 -13.46
C THR A 14 -10.35 -20.13 -13.31
N PRO A 15 -9.62 -20.61 -14.33
CA PRO A 15 -8.18 -20.46 -14.38
C PRO A 15 -7.89 -19.03 -14.84
N THR A 16 -8.03 -18.06 -13.95
CA THR A 16 -7.50 -16.71 -14.19
C THR A 16 -6.04 -16.70 -13.78
N SER A 17 -5.19 -17.02 -14.76
CA SER A 17 -3.80 -16.56 -14.78
C SER A 17 -3.80 -15.04 -14.92
N GLU A 18 -4.13 -14.34 -13.84
CA GLU A 18 -4.03 -12.90 -13.71
C GLU A 18 -3.03 -12.65 -12.58
N ALA A 19 -1.98 -11.89 -12.87
CA ALA A 19 -0.99 -11.48 -11.90
C ALA A 19 -1.68 -10.63 -10.82
N GLU A 20 -2.20 -11.29 -9.79
CA GLU A 20 -2.68 -10.67 -8.57
C GLU A 20 -1.49 -9.96 -7.94
N SER A 21 -1.33 -8.67 -8.21
CA SER A 21 -0.43 -7.83 -7.45
C SER A 21 -0.89 -7.94 -6.00
N PRO A 22 -0.11 -8.53 -5.08
CA PRO A 22 -0.58 -8.81 -3.74
C PRO A 22 -0.65 -7.47 -2.99
N PHE A 23 -1.80 -6.81 -3.07
CA PHE A 23 -2.06 -5.66 -2.22
C PHE A 23 -2.17 -6.19 -0.79
N VAL A 24 -1.16 -5.89 0.02
CA VAL A 24 -1.17 -6.23 1.44
C VAL A 24 -1.88 -5.10 2.18
N SER A 25 -2.96 -5.44 2.88
CA SER A 25 -3.60 -4.52 3.83
C SER A 25 -2.74 -4.44 5.10
N LEU A 26 -2.49 -3.22 5.58
CA LEU A 26 -1.68 -2.96 6.76
C LEU A 26 -2.59 -2.46 7.90
N GLU A 27 -2.60 -3.20 9.01
CA GLU A 27 -3.17 -2.75 10.28
C GLU A 27 -2.05 -2.68 11.31
N ALA A 28 -1.86 -1.51 11.91
CA ALA A 28 -0.84 -1.28 12.93
C ALA A 28 -1.30 -0.18 13.87
N GLU A 29 -0.96 -0.32 15.16
CA GLU A 29 -1.11 0.77 16.13
C GLU A 29 -0.05 1.84 15.85
N ILE A 30 -0.48 3.10 15.81
CA ILE A 30 0.37 4.26 15.54
C ILE A 30 0.28 5.21 16.73
N PRO A 31 1.40 5.75 17.25
CA PRO A 31 1.36 6.76 18.31
C PRO A 31 0.50 7.97 17.92
N GLU A 32 -0.33 8.48 18.84
CA GLU A 32 -1.28 9.57 18.58
C GLU A 32 -0.62 10.79 17.93
N VAL A 33 0.55 11.19 18.43
CA VAL A 33 1.31 12.33 17.90
C VAL A 33 1.66 12.16 16.41
N LEU A 34 1.99 10.93 15.99
CA LEU A 34 2.29 10.63 14.59
C LEU A 34 1.01 10.62 13.75
N TYR A 35 -0.09 10.10 14.30
CA TYR A 35 -1.40 10.15 13.64
C TYR A 35 -1.88 11.59 13.41
N GLU A 36 -1.82 12.45 14.42
CA GLU A 36 -2.16 13.87 14.32
C GLU A 36 -1.28 14.58 13.28
N GLY A 37 0.03 14.33 13.32
CA GLY A 37 0.98 14.88 12.34
C GLY A 37 0.65 14.46 10.90
N MET A 38 0.38 13.18 10.68
CA MET A 38 -0.02 12.66 9.37
C MET A 38 -1.33 13.29 8.89
N LYS A 39 -2.33 13.39 9.77
CA LYS A 39 -3.63 13.99 9.46
C LYS A 39 -3.49 15.47 9.09
N SER A 40 -2.70 16.23 9.85
CA SER A 40 -2.43 17.64 9.55
C SER A 40 -1.67 17.81 8.23
N PHE A 41 -0.71 16.93 7.95
CA PHE A 41 0.06 16.97 6.71
C PHE A 41 -0.86 16.71 5.51
N ILE A 42 -1.65 15.63 5.53
CA ILE A 42 -2.59 15.30 4.45
C ILE A 42 -3.61 16.43 4.26
N GLY A 43 -4.16 16.96 5.36
CA GLY A 43 -5.12 18.07 5.29
C GLY A 43 -4.58 19.35 4.64
N SER A 44 -3.26 19.56 4.69
CA SER A 44 -2.59 20.72 4.07
C SER A 44 -2.09 20.45 2.65
N ASN A 45 -2.06 19.18 2.22
CA ASN A 45 -1.46 18.76 0.96
C ASN A 45 -2.45 17.87 0.18
N PRO A 46 -3.37 18.44 -0.62
CA PRO A 46 -4.49 17.71 -1.23
C PRO A 46 -4.06 16.67 -2.28
N SER A 47 -2.80 16.70 -2.74
CA SER A 47 -2.26 15.67 -3.63
C SER A 47 -1.84 14.40 -2.88
N TRP A 48 -1.83 14.42 -1.54
CA TRP A 48 -1.38 13.31 -0.71
C TRP A 48 -2.55 12.58 -0.08
N ASP A 49 -2.47 11.26 -0.07
CA ASP A 49 -3.34 10.39 0.71
C ASP A 49 -2.52 9.59 1.76
N GLN A 50 -3.22 8.84 2.61
CA GLN A 50 -2.60 8.03 3.65
C GLN A 50 -1.60 7.01 3.06
N TYR A 51 -1.93 6.36 1.94
CA TYR A 51 -1.08 5.35 1.34
C TYR A 51 0.20 5.95 0.77
N GLN A 52 0.11 7.11 0.13
CA GLN A 52 1.26 7.83 -0.40
C GLN A 52 2.19 8.29 0.72
N VAL A 53 1.64 8.86 1.80
CA VAL A 53 2.44 9.26 2.97
C VAL A 53 3.15 8.05 3.57
N MET A 54 2.42 6.97 3.84
CA MET A 54 2.96 5.77 4.47
C MET A 54 4.01 5.08 3.58
N SER A 55 3.70 4.87 2.30
CA SER A 55 4.65 4.26 1.36
C SER A 55 5.92 5.09 1.19
N SER A 56 5.79 6.42 1.17
CA SER A 56 6.95 7.31 1.06
C SER A 56 7.81 7.32 2.32
N ALA A 57 7.17 7.40 3.49
CA ALA A 57 7.86 7.30 4.77
C ALA A 57 8.59 5.96 4.92
N LEU A 58 7.95 4.85 4.53
CA LEU A 58 8.54 3.52 4.55
C LEU A 58 9.72 3.39 3.57
N ALA A 59 9.57 3.85 2.33
CA ALA A 59 10.66 3.82 1.35
C ALA A 59 11.86 4.64 1.82
N GLN A 60 11.62 5.85 2.34
CA GLN A 60 12.66 6.72 2.87
C GLN A 60 13.32 6.11 4.11
N PHE A 61 12.56 5.49 5.01
CA PHE A 61 13.09 4.80 6.18
C PHE A 61 13.97 3.61 5.77
N LEU A 62 13.47 2.74 4.91
CA LEU A 62 14.21 1.55 4.45
C LEU A 62 15.50 1.95 3.70
N PHE A 63 15.43 2.96 2.84
CA PHE A 63 16.59 3.48 2.12
C PHE A 63 17.65 4.04 3.09
N GLN A 64 17.24 4.87 4.05
CA GLN A 64 18.16 5.42 5.07
C GLN A 64 18.80 4.33 5.94
N ASN A 65 18.12 3.20 6.15
CA ASN A 65 18.66 2.06 6.90
C ASN A 65 19.49 1.10 6.02
N GLY A 66 19.84 1.48 4.79
CA GLY A 66 20.73 0.70 3.92
C GLY A 66 20.05 -0.48 3.21
N CYS A 67 18.73 -0.45 3.04
CA CYS A 67 18.04 -1.46 2.24
C CYS A 67 18.53 -1.41 0.79
N SER A 68 19.07 -2.53 0.30
CA SER A 68 19.63 -2.66 -1.06
C SER A 68 18.60 -3.05 -2.12
N GLU A 69 17.32 -3.20 -1.73
CA GLU A 69 16.26 -3.58 -2.66
C GLU A 69 16.02 -2.49 -3.70
N LYS A 70 16.07 -2.88 -4.97
CA LYS A 70 15.88 -1.96 -6.10
C LYS A 70 14.49 -1.33 -6.07
N ALA A 71 13.47 -2.09 -5.67
CA ALA A 71 12.10 -1.59 -5.56
C ALA A 71 11.96 -0.45 -4.53
N VAL A 72 12.65 -0.55 -3.39
CA VAL A 72 12.67 0.49 -2.35
C VAL A 72 13.36 1.74 -2.88
N THR A 73 14.52 1.57 -3.52
CA THR A 73 15.25 2.68 -4.13
C THR A 73 14.43 3.37 -5.22
N GLN A 74 13.76 2.60 -6.09
CA GLN A 74 12.89 3.15 -7.12
C GLN A 74 11.74 3.94 -6.51
N ARG A 75 11.05 3.39 -5.52
CA ARG A 75 9.96 4.11 -4.84
C ARG A 75 10.44 5.42 -4.21
N TYR A 76 11.59 5.40 -3.53
CA TYR A 76 12.20 6.61 -2.95
C TYR A 76 12.53 7.67 -4.02
N LEU A 77 13.13 7.26 -5.14
CA LEU A 77 13.44 8.17 -6.25
C LEU A 77 12.17 8.69 -6.93
N ASP A 78 11.18 7.84 -7.13
CA ASP A 78 9.87 8.23 -7.68
C ASP A 78 9.23 9.27 -6.79
N ASP A 79 9.26 9.11 -5.47
CA ASP A 79 8.74 10.12 -4.55
C ASP A 79 9.53 11.43 -4.60
N LEU A 80 10.86 11.38 -4.75
CA LEU A 80 11.71 12.57 -4.83
C LEU A 80 11.46 13.38 -6.11
N PHE A 81 11.37 12.70 -7.25
CA PHE A 81 11.24 13.35 -8.57
C PHE A 81 9.80 13.59 -9.01
N SER A 82 8.83 12.80 -8.53
CA SER A 82 7.41 13.07 -8.79
C SER A 82 6.95 14.34 -8.07
N ARG A 83 7.48 14.62 -6.87
CA ARG A 83 7.26 15.90 -6.17
C ARG A 83 7.80 17.11 -6.94
N SER A 84 8.91 16.95 -7.67
CA SER A 84 9.47 18.02 -8.51
C SER A 84 8.58 18.42 -9.68
N ARG A 85 7.66 17.55 -10.12
CA ARG A 85 6.73 17.85 -11.22
C ARG A 85 5.43 18.50 -10.77
N SER A 86 5.07 18.42 -9.49
CA SER A 86 3.86 19.06 -8.94
C SER A 86 4.08 20.54 -8.56
N GLN A 87 5.29 21.09 -8.71
CA GLN A 87 5.64 22.49 -8.44
C GLN A 87 6.01 23.30 -9.70
N ALA A 88 5.69 22.81 -10.91
CA ALA A 88 5.89 23.53 -12.17
C ALA A 88 4.57 23.97 -12.78
#